data_AF-A0A0R0MG95-F1
#
_entry.id   AF-A0A0R0MG95-F1
#
_cell.length_a   1.000
_cell.length_b   1.000
_cell.length_c   1.000
_cell.angle_alpha   90.00
_cell.angle_beta   90.00
_cell.angle_gamma   90.00
#
_symmetry.space_group_name_H-M   'P 1'
#
loop_
_entity.id
_entity.type
_entity.pdbx_description
1 polymer ?
#
loop_
_entity_poly.entity_id
_entity_poly.type
_entity_poly.pdbx_seq_one_letter_code
_entity_poly.pdbx_strand_id
1 'polypeptide(L)' 'MHHHILLLSALLASLLLAGCSTRAWYEGARASAENECRRQPPGAYEDCMRRVNRQTYEDYEKERTRK' A
#
# COMPACT_ATOMS: atom_id res chain seq x y z
N MET A 1 -13.43 37.32 -0.52
CA MET A 1 -14.25 36.18 -0.04
C MET A 1 -13.96 34.89 -0.82
N HIS A 2 -14.02 34.88 -2.16
CA HIS A 2 -13.71 33.68 -2.96
C HIS A 2 -12.28 33.11 -2.79
N HIS A 3 -11.26 33.97 -2.65
CA HIS A 3 -9.88 33.50 -2.45
C HIS A 3 -9.69 32.73 -1.12
N HIS A 4 -10.35 33.15 -0.04
CA HIS A 4 -10.27 32.43 1.25
C HIS A 4 -10.96 31.06 1.19
N ILE A 5 -12.08 30.95 0.46
CA ILE A 5 -12.80 29.68 0.27
C ILE A 5 -11.94 28.69 -0.53
N LEU A 6 -11.29 29.15 -1.60
CA LEU A 6 -10.39 28.31 -2.39
C LEU A 6 -9.18 27.84 -1.57
N LEU A 7 -8.57 28.73 -0.78
CA LEU A 7 -7.46 28.37 0.11
C LEU A 7 -7.87 27.35 1.17
N LEU A 8 -9.05 27.51 1.79
CA LEU A 8 -9.59 26.55 2.75
C LEU A 8 -9.85 25.18 2.11
N SER A 9 -10.42 25.14 0.90
CA SER A 9 -10.65 23.88 0.18
C SER A 9 -9.34 23.16 -0.20
N ALA A 10 -8.33 23.90 -0.64
CA ALA A 10 -7.03 23.35 -0.99
C ALA A 10 -6.29 22.79 0.24
N LEU A 11 -6.40 23.47 1.38
CA LEU A 11 -5.86 23.01 2.66
C LEU A 11 -6.58 21.73 3.13
N LEU A 12 -7.91 21.68 3.06
CA LEU A 12 -8.66 20.50 3.45
C LEU A 12 -8.32 19.29 2.56
N ALA A 13 -8.16 19.52 1.26
CA ALA A 13 -7.76 18.47 0.31
C ALA A 13 -6.36 17.91 0.64
N SER A 14 -5.38 18.76 0.96
CA SER A 14 -4.02 18.30 1.28
C SER A 14 -3.95 17.46 2.56
N LEU A 15 -4.80 17.74 3.55
CA LEU A 15 -4.92 16.88 4.75
C LEU A 15 -5.49 15.49 4.42
N LEU A 16 -6.37 15.37 3.42
CA LEU A 16 -6.90 14.07 2.97
C LEU A 16 -5.82 13.24 2.26
N LEU A 17 -4.87 13.88 1.57
CA LEU A 17 -3.72 13.21 0.97
C LEU A 17 -2.73 12.64 2.01
N ALA A 18 -2.72 13.16 3.25
CA ALA A 18 -1.91 12.62 4.34
C ALA A 18 -2.42 11.26 4.87
N GLY A 19 -3.62 10.83 4.47
CA GLY A 19 -4.24 9.56 4.88
C GLY A 19 -3.71 8.31 4.16
N CYS A 20 -2.92 8.45 3.09
CA CYS A 20 -2.24 7.31 2.47
C CYS A 20 -1.06 6.88 3.35
N SER A 21 -1.33 6.12 4.41
CA SER A 21 -0.26 5.56 5.24
C SER A 21 0.61 4.60 4.43
N THR A 22 1.92 4.57 4.70
CA THR A 22 2.81 3.61 4.05
C THR A 22 2.37 2.17 4.30
N ARG A 23 1.78 1.92 5.47
CA ARG A 23 1.21 0.62 5.84
C ARG A 23 0.05 0.23 4.94
N ALA A 24 -0.89 1.14 4.67
CA ALA A 24 -2.01 0.86 3.78
C ALA A 24 -1.54 0.52 2.36
N TRP A 25 -0.53 1.23 1.86
CA TRP A 25 0.11 0.92 0.58
C TRP A 25 0.77 -0.46 0.58
N TYR A 26 1.54 -0.79 1.63
CA TYR A 26 2.20 -2.08 1.77
C TYR A 26 1.20 -3.24 1.79
N GLU A 27 0.20 -3.16 2.65
CA GLU A 27 -0.82 -4.21 2.77
C GLU A 27 -1.63 -4.35 1.48
N GLY A 28 -1.92 -3.26 0.77
CA GLY A 28 -2.54 -3.29 -0.55
C GLY A 28 -1.69 -4.05 -1.58
N ALA A 29 -0.39 -3.78 -1.64
CA ALA A 29 0.53 -4.51 -2.52
C ALA A 29 0.61 -6.01 -2.15
N ARG A 30 0.67 -6.30 -0.85
CA ARG A 30 0.69 -7.65 -0.29
C ARG A 30 -0.55 -8.46 -0.68
N ALA A 31 -1.73 -7.87 -0.52
CA ALA A 31 -3.00 -8.47 -0.90
C ALA A 31 -3.12 -8.67 -2.42
N SER A 32 -2.60 -7.73 -3.22
CA SER A 32 -2.56 -7.84 -4.67
C SER A 32 -1.69 -9.02 -5.13
N ALA A 33 -0.51 -9.21 -4.54
CA ALA A 33 0.38 -10.32 -4.85
C ALA A 33 -0.27 -11.69 -4.56
N GLU A 34 -0.96 -11.80 -3.43
CA GLU A 34 -1.77 -12.99 -3.10
C GLU A 34 -2.90 -13.22 -4.11
N ASN A 35 -3.57 -12.15 -4.53
CA ASN A 35 -4.64 -12.23 -5.50
C ASN A 35 -4.15 -12.71 -6.87
N GLU A 36 -2.94 -12.28 -7.27
CA GLU A 36 -2.30 -12.76 -8.47
C GLU A 36 -1.98 -14.25 -8.37
N CYS A 37 -1.55 -14.74 -7.21
CA CYS A 37 -1.37 -16.18 -6.99
C CYS A 37 -2.67 -16.97 -7.14
N ARG A 38 -3.79 -16.46 -6.60
CA ARG A 38 -5.11 -17.10 -6.74
C ARG A 38 -5.61 -17.23 -8.18
N ARG A 39 -5.07 -16.43 -9.11
CA ARG A 39 -5.40 -16.51 -10.54
C ARG A 39 -4.58 -17.54 -11.30
N GLN A 40 -3.54 -18.11 -10.68
CA GLN A 40 -2.68 -19.09 -11.31
C GLN A 40 -3.41 -20.44 -11.47
N PRO A 41 -3.06 -21.25 -12.49
CA PRO A 41 -3.60 -22.58 -12.66
C PRO A 41 -3.35 -23.51 -11.45
N PRO A 42 -4.16 -24.56 -11.28
CA PRO A 42 -3.89 -25.63 -10.32
C PRO A 42 -2.47 -26.19 -10.51
N GLY A 43 -1.67 -26.20 -9.44
CA GLY A 43 -0.25 -26.60 -9.46
C GLY A 43 0.73 -25.43 -9.42
N ALA A 44 0.41 -24.28 -10.03
CA ALA A 44 1.24 -23.07 -9.94
C ALA A 44 0.90 -22.19 -8.73
N TYR A 45 -0.31 -22.36 -8.17
CA TYR A 45 -0.77 -21.62 -6.99
C TYR A 45 0.15 -21.78 -5.78
N GLU A 46 0.49 -23.03 -5.41
CA GLU A 46 1.28 -23.30 -4.21
C GLU A 46 2.69 -22.71 -4.31
N ASP A 47 3.32 -22.85 -5.47
CA ASP A 47 4.63 -22.26 -5.74
C ASP A 47 4.59 -20.73 -5.74
N CYS A 48 3.53 -20.13 -6.28
CA CYS A 48 3.33 -18.68 -6.21
C CYS A 48 3.14 -18.21 -4.77
N MET A 49 2.26 -18.85 -4.00
CA MET A 49 2.00 -18.51 -2.59
C MET A 49 3.25 -18.67 -1.73
N ARG A 50 4.10 -19.66 -2.03
CA ARG A 50 5.41 -19.77 -1.41
C ARG A 50 6.34 -18.62 -1.80
N ARG A 51 6.13 -17.83 -2.85
CA ARG A 51 7.10 -16.78 -3.23
C ARG A 51 6.70 -15.39 -2.77
N VAL A 52 5.41 -15.13 -2.61
CA VAL A 52 4.91 -13.80 -2.22
C VAL A 52 4.95 -13.58 -0.71
N ASN A 53 4.91 -12.31 -0.31
CA ASN A 53 4.60 -11.88 1.05
C ASN A 53 5.52 -12.46 2.14
N ARG A 54 6.80 -12.65 1.81
CA ARG A 54 7.85 -13.20 2.68
C ARG A 54 8.28 -12.27 3.81
N GLN A 55 7.96 -10.99 3.72
CA GLN A 55 8.35 -9.96 4.66
C GLN A 55 7.12 -9.45 5.42
N THR A 56 7.30 -9.06 6.69
CA THR A 56 6.27 -8.34 7.46
C THR A 56 6.33 -6.84 7.17
N TYR A 57 5.26 -6.09 7.48
CA TYR A 57 5.32 -4.63 7.32
C TYR A 57 6.43 -4.01 8.18
N GLU A 58 6.61 -4.53 9.39
CA GLU A 58 7.60 -4.05 10.35
C GLU A 58 9.04 -4.27 9.83
N ASP A 59 9.31 -5.42 9.20
CA ASP A 59 10.61 -5.69 8.58
C ASP A 59 10.85 -4.77 7.37
N TYR A 60 9.83 -4.59 6.52
CA TYR A 60 9.87 -3.65 5.40
C TYR A 60 10.15 -2.21 5.87
N GLU A 61 9.45 -1.74 6.91
CA GLU A 61 9.58 -0.38 7.44
C GLU A 61 10.96 -0.17 8.05
N LYS A 62 11.49 -1.17 8.76
CA LYS A 62 12.85 -1.15 9.32
C LYS A 62 13.93 -1.11 8.23
N GLU A 63 13.77 -1.85 7.14
CA GLU A 63 14.70 -1.79 6.01
C GLU A 63 14.63 -0.45 5.26
N ARG A 64 13.42 0.07 5.04
CA ARG A 64 13.19 1.35 4.36
C ARG A 64 13.80 2.52 5.12
N THR A 65 13.67 2.54 6.45
CA THR A 65 14.13 3.64 7.32
C THR A 65 15.62 3.57 7.66
N ARG A 66 16.31 2.48 7.33
CA ARG A 66 17.76 2.30 7.52
C ARG A 66 18.62 2.83 6.36
N LYS A 67 18.02 3.20 5.23
CA LYS A 67 18.71 3.84 4.10
C LYS A 67 18.69 5.35 4.24
#